data_AF-A0A952R8Y6-F1
#
_entry.id   AF-A0A952R8Y6-F1
#
_cell.length_a   1.000
_cell.length_b   1.000
_cell.length_c   1.000
_cell.angle_alpha   90.00
_cell.angle_beta   90.00
_cell.angle_gamma   90.00
#
_symmetry.space_group_name_H-M   'P 1'
#
loop_
_entity.id
_entity.type
_entity.pdbx_description
1 polymer ?
#
loop_
_entity_poly.entity_id
_entity_poly.type
_entity_poly.pdbx_seq_one_letter_code
_entity_poly.pdbx_strand_id
1 'polypeptide(L)'
;MPRCYFLGVCSGSSLDQGSNNVSLFNLIEQLNLPPGATPPPGGLIPVELHAYWALTPEERGLVFETRFVLVALDSGLELPTEVSRHTYRTPRFRTRMLGLPHPPVVGEYALRVDVRPGDTDAWRRDPAAWPVYVTELQPRESVTVH
;
A
#
# COMPACT_ATOMS: atom_id res chain seq x y z
N MET A 1 -15.63 13.19 -0.22
CA MET A 1 -14.61 12.21 -0.67
C MET A 1 -14.50 11.05 0.32
N PRO A 2 -14.41 9.79 -0.17
CA PRO A 2 -14.39 8.62 0.69
C PRO A 2 -13.26 8.69 1.72
N ARG A 3 -13.50 8.14 2.91
CA ARG A 3 -12.54 8.12 4.02
C ARG A 3 -11.92 6.75 4.14
N CYS A 4 -10.59 6.68 4.10
CA CYS A 4 -9.87 5.46 4.44
C CYS A 4 -9.91 5.27 5.96
N TYR A 5 -10.40 4.13 6.43
CA TYR A 5 -10.44 3.81 7.86
C TYR A 5 -9.48 2.69 8.25
N PHE A 6 -8.92 1.98 7.28
CA PHE A 6 -7.85 1.02 7.49
C PHE A 6 -6.98 0.95 6.23
N LEU A 7 -5.67 0.97 6.44
CA LEU A 7 -4.64 0.82 5.42
C LEU A 7 -3.66 -0.21 5.95
N GLY A 8 -3.17 -1.12 5.09
CA GLY A 8 -2.17 -2.10 5.51
C GLY A 8 -1.42 -2.72 4.35
N VAL A 9 -0.24 -3.23 4.67
CA VAL A 9 0.58 -4.05 3.77
C VAL A 9 0.62 -5.47 4.34
N CYS A 10 0.42 -6.48 3.50
CA CYS A 10 0.46 -7.87 3.93
C CYS A 10 1.10 -8.79 2.88
N SER A 11 1.56 -9.97 3.29
CA SER A 11 2.11 -10.95 2.34
C SER A 11 1.04 -11.65 1.52
N GLY A 12 -0.22 -11.62 1.98
CA GLY A 12 -1.35 -12.20 1.27
C GLY A 12 -2.66 -11.97 2.02
N SER A 13 -3.77 -12.31 1.38
CA SER A 13 -5.10 -12.24 2.00
C SER A 13 -6.02 -13.35 1.50
N SER A 14 -7.07 -13.64 2.26
CA SER A 14 -8.17 -14.50 1.83
C SER A 14 -9.52 -13.84 2.06
N LEU A 15 -10.50 -14.27 1.26
CA LEU A 15 -11.91 -13.91 1.42
C LEU A 15 -12.69 -15.21 1.59
N ASP A 16 -13.34 -15.38 2.74
CA ASP A 16 -14.25 -16.50 2.96
C ASP A 16 -15.59 -16.25 2.28
N GLN A 17 -16.01 -17.15 1.40
CA GLN A 17 -17.23 -16.97 0.59
C GLN A 17 -18.51 -17.13 1.42
N GLY A 18 -18.48 -17.90 2.52
CA GLY A 18 -19.66 -18.16 3.35
C GLY A 18 -19.99 -17.02 4.31
N SER A 19 -18.96 -16.44 4.94
CA SER A 19 -19.10 -15.37 5.93
C SER A 19 -18.77 -13.98 5.40
N ASN A 20 -18.18 -13.88 4.21
CA ASN A 20 -17.62 -12.63 3.65
C ASN A 20 -16.53 -12.01 4.55
N ASN A 21 -15.93 -12.82 5.43
CA ASN A 21 -14.82 -12.40 6.27
C ASN A 21 -13.53 -12.33 5.45
N VAL A 22 -12.73 -11.31 5.74
CA VAL A 22 -11.43 -11.10 5.10
C VAL A 22 -10.34 -11.30 6.13
N SER A 23 -9.36 -12.13 5.79
CA SER A 23 -8.16 -12.33 6.58
C SER A 23 -6.96 -11.75 5.85
N LEU A 24 -6.16 -10.95 6.57
CA LEU A 24 -4.87 -10.46 6.09
C LEU A 24 -3.78 -11.29 6.75
N PHE A 25 -2.87 -11.86 5.96
CA PHE A 25 -1.81 -12.73 6.43
C PHE A 25 -0.48 -11.99 6.46
N ASN A 26 0.22 -12.07 7.60
CA ASN A 26 1.51 -11.44 7.85
C ASN A 26 1.49 -9.95 7.47
N LEU A 27 0.92 -9.12 8.36
CA LEU A 27 1.03 -7.68 8.20
C LEU A 27 2.51 -7.27 8.23
N ILE A 28 2.91 -6.46 7.26
CA ILE A 28 4.31 -6.14 6.98
C ILE A 28 4.58 -4.71 7.41
N GLU A 29 5.35 -4.56 8.48
CA GLU A 29 5.88 -3.25 8.90
C GLU A 29 7.37 -3.12 8.61
N GLN A 30 8.05 -4.22 8.23
CA GLN A 30 9.45 -4.22 7.84
C GLN A 30 9.68 -5.03 6.56
N LEU A 31 10.44 -4.44 5.63
CA LEU A 31 10.89 -5.06 4.38
C LEU A 31 12.40 -5.22 4.43
N ASN A 32 12.87 -6.45 4.17
CA ASN A 32 14.29 -6.75 4.07
C ASN A 32 14.66 -6.93 2.60
N LEU A 33 15.48 -6.03 2.08
CA LEU A 33 15.94 -6.04 0.69
C LEU A 33 17.32 -6.69 0.58
N PRO A 34 17.65 -7.41 -0.50
CA PRO A 34 19.00 -7.90 -0.71
C PRO A 34 20.02 -6.74 -0.79
N PRO A 35 21.25 -6.90 -0.26
CA PRO A 35 22.27 -5.85 -0.33
C PRO A 35 22.58 -5.44 -1.76
N GLY A 36 22.65 -4.14 -2.02
CA GLY A 36 22.97 -3.62 -3.36
C GLY A 36 21.93 -3.95 -4.43
N ALA A 37 20.73 -4.41 -4.05
CA ALA A 37 19.63 -4.63 -4.99
C ALA A 37 19.22 -3.29 -5.60
N THR A 38 19.65 -3.06 -6.85
CA THR A 38 19.09 -1.98 -7.66
C THR A 38 17.83 -2.55 -8.31
N PRO A 39 16.63 -2.07 -7.96
CA PRO A 39 15.42 -2.57 -8.60
C PRO A 39 15.46 -2.29 -10.10
N PRO A 40 14.89 -3.17 -10.94
CA PRO A 40 14.62 -2.80 -12.33
C PRO A 40 13.71 -1.55 -12.35
N PRO A 41 13.78 -0.71 -13.40
CA PRO A 41 12.87 0.41 -13.54
C PRO A 41 11.41 -0.06 -13.41
N GLY A 42 10.65 0.53 -12.47
CA GLY A 42 9.28 0.10 -12.17
C GLY A 42 9.17 -1.19 -11.35
N GLY A 43 10.26 -1.66 -10.74
CA GLY A 43 10.28 -2.85 -9.89
C GLY A 43 9.33 -2.72 -8.69
N LEU A 44 8.51 -3.75 -8.49
CA LEU A 44 7.57 -3.84 -7.37
C LEU A 44 7.96 -4.99 -6.43
N ILE A 45 7.90 -4.73 -5.13
CA ILE A 45 8.05 -5.73 -4.09
C ILE A 45 6.73 -6.52 -4.01
N PRO A 46 6.74 -7.87 -4.07
CA PRO A 46 5.54 -8.69 -4.21
C PRO A 46 4.76 -8.81 -2.89
N VAL A 47 4.07 -7.75 -2.50
CA VAL A 47 3.18 -7.67 -1.34
C VAL A 47 1.79 -7.18 -1.75
N GLU A 48 0.80 -7.38 -0.90
CA GLU A 48 -0.54 -6.83 -1.11
C GLU A 48 -0.74 -5.54 -0.31
N LEU A 49 -1.21 -4.50 -0.97
CA LEU A 49 -1.65 -3.25 -0.35
C LEU A 49 -3.17 -3.28 -0.21
N HIS A 50 -3.68 -3.07 0.99
CA HIS A 50 -5.11 -3.05 1.27
C HIS A 50 -5.53 -1.71 1.84
N ALA A 51 -6.60 -1.13 1.28
CA ALA A 51 -7.27 0.02 1.87
C ALA A 51 -8.78 -0.24 1.96
N TYR A 52 -9.36 0.20 3.08
CA TYR A 52 -10.76 0.03 3.40
C TYR A 52 -11.40 1.38 3.61
N TRP A 53 -12.56 1.54 2.99
CA TRP A 53 -13.13 2.85 2.76
C TRP A 53 -14.57 2.92 3.23
N ALA A 54 -14.94 4.07 3.77
CA ALA A 54 -16.32 4.41 4.10
C ALA A 54 -16.81 5.54 3.19
N LEU A 55 -18.03 5.40 2.67
CA LEU A 55 -18.75 6.43 1.92
C LEU A 55 -19.95 6.94 2.70
N THR A 56 -20.12 8.25 2.68
CA THR A 56 -21.38 8.92 3.00
C THR A 56 -22.44 8.63 1.93
N PRO A 57 -23.75 8.80 2.21
CA PRO A 57 -24.81 8.63 1.21
C PRO A 57 -24.58 9.45 -0.08
N GLU A 58 -24.09 10.69 0.06
CA GLU A 58 -23.89 11.64 -1.04
C GLU A 58 -22.73 11.25 -1.96
N GLU A 59 -21.78 10.44 -1.47
CA GLU A 59 -20.62 9.97 -2.22
C GLU A 59 -20.90 8.70 -3.04
N ARG A 60 -22.00 7.99 -2.75
CA ARG A 60 -22.30 6.71 -3.39
C ARG A 60 -22.65 6.93 -4.86
N GLY A 61 -22.08 6.09 -5.73
CA GLY A 61 -22.24 6.19 -7.17
C GLY A 61 -21.41 7.29 -7.84
N LEU A 62 -20.69 8.12 -7.07
CA LEU A 62 -19.72 9.04 -7.63
C LEU A 62 -18.45 8.30 -8.06
N VAL A 63 -17.80 8.84 -9.09
CA VAL A 63 -16.50 8.36 -9.54
C VAL A 63 -15.40 9.04 -8.75
N PHE A 64 -14.47 8.24 -8.25
CA PHE A 64 -13.25 8.73 -7.62
C PHE A 64 -12.07 7.85 -8.01
N GLU A 65 -10.89 8.41 -7.87
CA GLU A 65 -9.63 7.76 -8.16
C GLU A 65 -8.79 7.69 -6.90
N THR A 66 -8.08 6.58 -6.73
CA THR A 66 -7.16 6.38 -5.62
C THR A 66 -5.80 5.94 -6.12
N ARG A 67 -4.75 6.25 -5.36
CA ARG A 67 -3.43 5.67 -5.52
C ARG A 67 -2.79 5.52 -4.15
N PHE A 68 -1.93 4.52 -4.01
CA PHE A 68 -1.05 4.42 -2.86
C PHE A 68 0.20 5.25 -3.11
N VAL A 69 0.81 5.75 -2.04
CA VAL A 69 2.06 6.50 -2.12
C VAL A 69 2.96 6.07 -0.99
N LEU A 70 4.13 5.53 -1.31
CA LEU A 70 5.16 5.25 -0.32
C LEU A 70 5.99 6.53 -0.11
N VAL A 71 5.99 7.07 1.10
CA VAL A 71 6.63 8.35 1.44
C VAL A 71 7.81 8.10 2.38
N ALA A 72 9.01 8.49 1.97
CA ALA A 72 10.18 8.47 2.84
C ALA A 72 10.03 9.53 3.93
N LEU A 73 10.16 9.16 5.21
CA LEU A 73 9.95 10.11 6.31
C LEU A 73 11.08 11.15 6.42
N ASP A 74 12.31 10.76 6.10
CA ASP A 74 13.48 11.64 6.23
C ASP A 74 13.59 12.65 5.08
N SER A 75 13.32 12.21 3.84
CA SER A 75 13.53 13.03 2.64
C SER A 75 12.25 13.58 2.03
N GLY A 76 11.08 13.06 2.43
CA GLY A 76 9.80 13.38 1.80
C GLY A 76 9.64 12.82 0.38
N LEU A 77 10.57 11.97 -0.10
CA LEU A 77 10.46 11.33 -1.41
C LEU A 77 9.17 10.51 -1.50
N GLU A 78 8.40 10.74 -2.56
CA GLU A 78 7.15 10.03 -2.82
C GLU A 78 7.28 9.05 -4.00
N LEU A 79 6.83 7.82 -3.79
CA LEU A 79 6.76 6.77 -4.80
C LEU A 79 5.29 6.37 -4.98
N PRO A 80 4.56 7.01 -5.91
CA PRO A 80 3.16 6.69 -6.15
C PRO A 80 3.00 5.38 -6.93
N THR A 81 1.93 4.67 -6.65
CA THR A 81 1.46 3.54 -7.46
C THR A 81 0.62 4.01 -8.65
N GLU A 82 0.23 3.07 -9.50
CA GLU A 82 -0.79 3.30 -10.52
C GLU A 82 -2.10 3.81 -9.91
N VAL A 83 -2.84 4.59 -10.70
CA VAL A 83 -4.14 5.14 -10.32
C VAL A 83 -5.23 4.10 -10.58
N SER A 84 -6.06 3.87 -9.57
CA SER A 84 -7.25 3.01 -9.67
C SER A 84 -8.51 3.85 -9.67
N ARG A 85 -9.37 3.65 -10.69
CA ARG A 85 -10.67 4.33 -10.83
C ARG A 85 -11.78 3.47 -10.20
N HIS A 86 -12.67 4.10 -9.45
CA HIS A 86 -13.66 3.42 -8.62
C HIS A 86 -15.06 4.04 -8.76
N THR A 87 -16.07 3.20 -8.61
CA THR A 87 -17.48 3.62 -8.48
C THR A 87 -18.21 2.58 -7.65
N TYR A 88 -18.70 2.97 -6.47
CA TYR A 88 -19.34 2.05 -5.53
C TYR A 88 -20.67 2.58 -5.02
N ARG A 89 -21.67 1.70 -4.91
CA ARG A 89 -23.01 2.01 -4.40
C ARG A 89 -23.20 1.59 -2.93
N THR A 90 -22.26 0.82 -2.38
CA THR A 90 -22.28 0.34 -1.00
C THR A 90 -21.64 1.36 -0.05
N PRO A 91 -22.01 1.36 1.25
CA PRO A 91 -21.43 2.27 2.23
C PRO A 91 -19.95 2.00 2.52
N ARG A 92 -19.47 0.80 2.20
CA ARG A 92 -18.08 0.38 2.40
C ARG A 92 -17.60 -0.41 1.20
N PHE A 93 -16.31 -0.30 0.93
CA PHE A 93 -15.62 -1.13 -0.06
C PHE A 93 -14.15 -1.32 0.36
N ARG A 94 -13.50 -2.27 -0.29
CA ARG A 94 -12.08 -2.61 -0.13
C ARG A 94 -11.39 -2.46 -1.48
N THR A 95 -10.18 -1.95 -1.45
CA THR A 95 -9.25 -1.96 -2.59
C THR A 95 -8.06 -2.83 -2.23
N ARG A 96 -7.64 -3.67 -3.18
CA ARG A 96 -6.41 -4.45 -3.11
C ARG A 96 -5.55 -4.10 -4.32
N MET A 97 -4.28 -3.79 -4.09
CA MET A 97 -3.27 -3.64 -5.12
C MET A 97 -2.12 -4.60 -4.85
N LEU A 98 -1.53 -5.15 -5.90
CA LEU A 98 -0.34 -5.98 -5.80
C LEU A 98 0.88 -5.11 -6.10
N GLY A 99 1.92 -5.27 -5.28
CA GLY A 99 3.18 -4.58 -5.48
C GLY A 99 3.29 -3.32 -4.64
N LEU A 100 4.39 -3.21 -3.89
CA LEU A 100 4.85 -1.96 -3.32
C LEU A 100 5.99 -1.41 -4.19
N PRO A 101 6.02 -0.12 -4.54
CA PRO A 101 7.16 0.48 -5.25
C PRO A 101 8.47 0.20 -4.50
N HIS A 102 9.50 -0.24 -5.23
CA HIS A 102 10.78 -0.49 -4.59
C HIS A 102 11.44 0.83 -4.16
N PRO A 103 11.72 1.02 -2.87
CA PRO A 103 12.35 2.24 -2.38
C PRO A 103 13.80 2.34 -2.87
N PRO A 104 14.30 3.55 -3.19
CA PRO A 104 15.67 3.72 -3.67
C PRO A 104 16.73 3.73 -2.56
N VAL A 105 16.30 3.89 -1.31
CA VAL A 105 17.17 3.87 -0.12
C VAL A 105 16.49 3.09 1.00
N VAL A 106 17.30 2.61 1.96
CA VAL A 106 16.80 2.08 3.23
C VAL A 106 16.32 3.21 4.14
N GLY A 107 15.47 2.88 5.10
CA GLY A 107 15.00 3.83 6.11
C GLY A 107 13.53 3.69 6.45
N GLU A 108 13.00 4.72 7.10
CA GLU A 108 11.60 4.78 7.52
C GLU A 108 10.71 5.38 6.42
N TYR A 109 9.63 4.66 6.13
CA TYR A 109 8.61 5.07 5.18
C TYR A 109 7.23 5.00 5.81
N ALA A 110 6.30 5.78 5.26
CA ALA A 110 4.88 5.59 5.48
C ALA A 110 4.18 5.32 4.14
N LEU A 111 3.46 4.20 4.06
CA LEU A 111 2.45 4.04 3.03
C LEU A 111 1.27 4.96 3.33
N ARG A 112 0.89 5.74 2.34
CA ARG A 112 -0.24 6.67 2.36
C ARG A 112 -1.18 6.35 1.21
N VAL A 113 -2.35 6.97 1.25
CA VAL A 113 -3.31 6.89 0.15
C VAL A 113 -3.81 8.27 -0.23
N ASP A 114 -3.75 8.55 -1.53
CA ASP A 114 -4.32 9.76 -2.11
C ASP A 114 -5.64 9.43 -2.77
N VAL A 115 -6.60 10.35 -2.67
CA VAL A 115 -7.91 10.26 -3.29
C VAL A 115 -8.25 11.54 -4.02
N ARG A 116 -8.89 11.42 -5.18
CA ARG A 116 -9.44 12.56 -5.93
C ARG A 116 -10.78 12.21 -6.58
N PRO A 117 -11.66 13.19 -6.83
CA PRO A 117 -12.79 13.01 -7.75
C PRO A 117 -12.32 12.61 -9.15
N GLY A 118 -13.11 11.80 -9.86
CA GLY A 118 -12.73 11.08 -11.09
C GLY A 118 -12.29 11.88 -12.32
N ASP A 119 -12.29 13.20 -12.27
CA ASP A 119 -11.96 14.08 -13.40
C ASP A 119 -11.25 15.37 -12.91
N THR A 120 -10.52 15.29 -11.81
CA THR A 120 -9.80 16.42 -11.20
C THR A 120 -8.32 16.10 -11.05
N ASP A 121 -7.46 17.11 -11.06
CA ASP A 121 -6.01 16.93 -10.82
C ASP A 121 -5.60 17.12 -9.35
N ALA A 122 -6.53 17.54 -8.51
CA ALA A 122 -6.27 17.81 -7.10
C ALA A 122 -6.37 16.54 -6.24
N TRP A 123 -5.21 15.93 -5.96
CA TRP A 123 -5.10 14.85 -4.99
C TRP A 123 -5.29 15.36 -3.56
N ARG A 124 -6.10 14.65 -2.78
CA ARG A 124 -6.21 14.81 -1.34
C ARG A 124 -5.59 13.60 -0.65
N ARG A 125 -4.61 13.81 0.22
CA ARG A 125 -4.06 12.76 1.08
C ARG A 125 -5.04 12.41 2.19
N ASP A 126 -5.35 11.12 2.34
CA ASP A 126 -6.09 10.64 3.50
C ASP A 126 -5.15 10.53 4.73
N PRO A 127 -5.63 10.79 5.96
CA PRO A 127 -4.81 10.67 7.16
C PRO A 127 -4.31 9.25 7.45
N ALA A 128 -4.95 8.21 6.91
CA ALA A 128 -4.53 6.83 7.10
C ALA A 128 -3.07 6.62 6.65
N ALA A 129 -2.32 5.90 7.49
CA ALA A 129 -0.91 5.61 7.27
C ALA A 129 -0.61 4.19 7.71
N TRP A 130 0.33 3.54 7.01
CA TRP A 130 0.90 2.28 7.46
C TRP A 130 2.43 2.41 7.50
N PRO A 131 3.09 2.12 8.64
CA PRO A 131 4.54 2.23 8.74
C PRO A 131 5.22 1.13 7.94
N VAL A 132 6.30 1.47 7.25
CA VAL A 132 7.14 0.54 6.50
C VAL A 132 8.60 0.87 6.76
N TYR A 133 9.30 0.01 7.47
CA TYR A 133 10.73 0.11 7.69
C TYR A 133 11.48 -0.73 6.67
N VAL A 134 12.43 -0.13 5.97
CA VAL A 134 13.17 -0.78 4.89
C VAL A 134 14.60 -0.98 5.33
N THR A 135 15.06 -2.23 5.36
CA THR A 135 16.42 -2.61 5.76
C THR A 135 17.08 -3.48 4.70
N GLU A 136 18.40 -3.55 4.71
CA GLU A 136 19.14 -4.55 3.95
C GLU A 136 19.25 -5.86 4.75
N LEU A 137 19.11 -7.00 4.06
CA LEU A 137 19.41 -8.31 4.61
C LEU A 137 20.88 -8.37 5.00
N GLN A 138 21.19 -8.62 6.27
CA GLN A 138 22.56 -8.96 6.63
C GLN A 138 22.94 -10.32 6.02
N PRO A 139 24.11 -10.44 5.38
CA PRO A 139 24.60 -11.74 4.93
C PRO A 139 24.65 -12.71 6.11
N ARG A 140 24.04 -13.89 5.99
CA ARG A 140 24.27 -14.97 6.95
C ARG A 140 25.71 -15.42 6.83
N GLU A 141 26.47 -15.40 7.92
CA GLU A 141 27.79 -16.02 7.99
C GLU A 141 27.65 -17.51 7.60
N SER A 142 28.34 -17.90 6.54
CA SER A 142 28.41 -19.29 6.11
C SER A 142 29.12 -20.11 7.17
N VAL A 143 28.37 -20.96 7.88
CA VAL A 143 28.94 -21.95 8.80
C VAL A 143 29.76 -22.94 7.96
N THR A 144 31.08 -22.82 8.03
CA THR A 144 31.99 -23.78 7.41
C THR A 144 32.01 -25.00 8.32
N VAL A 145 31.39 -26.10 7.89
CA VAL A 145 31.51 -27.39 8.58
C VAL A 145 32.88 -27.96 8.23
N HIS A 146 33.76 -28.09 9.22
CA HIS A 146 35.07 -28.74 9.12
C HIS A 146 34.93 -30.26 9.12
#